data_AF-A0A9D5YR88-F1
#
_entry.id   AF-A0A9D5YR88-F1
#
_cell.length_a   1.000
_cell.length_b   1.000
_cell.length_c   1.000
_cell.angle_alpha   90.00
_cell.angle_beta   90.00
_cell.angle_gamma   90.00
#
_symmetry.space_group_name_H-M   'P 1'
#
loop_
_entity.id
_entity.type
_entity.pdbx_description
1 polymer ?
#
loop_
_entity_poly.entity_id
_entity_poly.type
_entity_poly.pdbx_seq_one_letter_code
_entity_poly.pdbx_strand_id
1 'polypeptide(L)' 'GFSTNNGEREKDIYAIAVPILTKHGNMISAFSVFGASPATLAQNREALLAKLQAAAKSAQHVLYGDA' A
#
# COMPACT_ATOMS: atom_id res chain seq x y z
N GLY A 1 -6.76 -4.87 -3.16
CA GLY A 1 -6.34 -5.46 -1.87
C GLY A 1 -5.33 -4.54 -1.21
N PHE A 2 -5.25 -4.56 0.12
CA PHE A 2 -4.21 -3.87 0.89
C PHE A 2 -3.98 -4.63 2.20
N SER A 3 -2.84 -4.39 2.85
CA SER A 3 -2.49 -4.96 4.15
C SER A 3 -2.16 -3.83 5.13
N THR A 4 -2.34 -4.08 6.42
CA THR A 4 -1.95 -3.15 7.49
C THR A 4 -0.99 -3.82 8.46
N ASN A 5 -0.02 -3.07 8.97
CA ASN A 5 0.75 -3.44 10.15
C ASN A 5 0.32 -2.51 11.29
N ASN A 6 -0.09 -3.06 12.43
CA ASN A 6 -0.54 -2.27 13.58
C ASN A 6 0.43 -2.35 14.78
N GLY A 7 1.74 -2.31 14.52
CA GLY A 7 2.77 -2.49 15.56
C GLY A 7 3.10 -3.95 15.85
N GLU A 8 2.72 -4.86 14.94
CA GLU A 8 2.88 -6.31 15.12
C GLU A 8 4.32 -6.80 14.89
N ARG A 9 5.11 -6.05 14.10
CA ARG A 9 6.52 -6.37 13.82
C ARG A 9 7.51 -5.59 14.67
N GLU A 10 7.20 -4.33 14.94
CA GLU A 10 8.03 -3.43 15.75
C GLU A 10 7.11 -2.47 16.48
N LYS A 11 7.38 -2.27 17.78
CA LYS A 11 6.57 -1.39 18.61
C LYS A 11 6.62 0.02 18.03
N ASP A 12 5.47 0.67 17.95
CA ASP A 12 5.29 2.03 17.44
C ASP A 12 5.50 2.20 15.92
N ILE A 13 5.61 1.11 15.15
CA ILE A 13 5.60 1.13 13.68
C ILE A 13 4.27 0.62 13.15
N TYR A 14 3.52 1.51 12.51
CA TYR A 14 2.27 1.21 11.84
C TYR A 14 2.46 1.33 10.33
N ALA A 15 1.78 0.52 9.53
CA ALA A 15 1.92 0.59 8.08
C ALA A 15 0.62 0.30 7.33
N ILE A 16 0.51 0.88 6.13
CA ILE A 16 -0.46 0.48 5.10
C ILE A 16 0.35 0.10 3.86
N ALA A 17 0.05 -1.06 3.28
CA ALA A 17 0.71 -1.55 2.07
C ALA A 17 -0.31 -1.92 0.99
N VAL A 18 -0.03 -1.56 -0.26
CA VAL A 18 -0.82 -1.93 -1.44
C VAL A 18 0.07 -2.73 -2.39
N PRO A 19 -0.38 -3.91 -2.86
CA PRO A 19 0.42 -4.76 -3.73
C PRO A 19 0.52 -4.18 -5.14
N ILE A 20 1.63 -4.49 -5.80
CA ILE A 20 1.84 -4.35 -7.23
C ILE A 20 1.72 -5.75 -7.82
N LEU A 21 0.73 -5.94 -8.68
CA LEU A 21 0.35 -7.22 -9.25
C LEU A 21 0.79 -7.34 -10.71
N THR A 22 1.10 -8.56 -11.15
CA THR A 22 1.19 -8.89 -12.58
C THR A 22 -0.19 -8.82 -13.25
N LYS A 23 -0.23 -8.89 -14.58
CA LYS A 23 -1.50 -9.03 -15.35
C LYS A 23 -2.34 -10.24 -14.91
N HIS A 24 -1.71 -11.27 -14.33
CA HIS A 24 -2.36 -12.48 -13.85
C HIS A 24 -2.68 -12.44 -12.34
N GLY A 25 -2.49 -11.29 -11.68
CA GLY A 25 -2.86 -11.10 -10.27
C GLY A 25 -1.81 -11.57 -9.25
N ASN A 26 -0.63 -12.01 -9.69
CA ASN A 26 0.44 -12.40 -8.78
C ASN A 26 1.14 -11.16 -8.23
N MET A 27 1.34 -11.09 -6.91
CA MET A 27 2.10 -9.99 -6.31
C MET A 27 3.59 -10.15 -6.60
N ILE A 28 4.22 -9.08 -7.11
CA ILE A 28 5.67 -9.02 -7.36
C ILE A 28 6.38 -7.98 -6.51
N SER A 29 5.65 -6.99 -6.00
CA SER A 29 6.15 -5.91 -5.15
C SER A 29 4.98 -5.24 -4.42
N ALA A 30 5.25 -4.21 -3.63
CA ALA A 30 4.24 -3.40 -2.96
C ALA A 30 4.75 -1.99 -2.68
N PHE A 31 3.82 -1.03 -2.57
CA PHE A 31 4.09 0.26 -1.94
C PHE A 31 3.60 0.23 -0.50
N SER A 32 4.45 0.67 0.43
CA SER A 32 4.11 0.79 1.85
C SER A 32 4.44 2.18 2.39
N VAL A 33 3.59 2.65 3.30
CA VAL A 33 3.81 3.87 4.09
C VAL A 33 3.81 3.47 5.55
N PHE A 34 4.77 4.01 6.29
CA PHE A 34 4.93 3.79 7.72
C PHE A 34 4.60 5.05 8.49
N GLY A 35 3.97 4.90 9.65
CA GLY A 35 3.66 5.98 10.57
C GLY A 35 4.14 5.64 11.98
N ALA A 36 4.56 6.68 12.71
CA ALA A 36 5.04 6.57 14.10
C ALA A 36 3.91 6.43 15.13
N SER A 37 2.64 6.42 14.71
CA SER A 37 1.50 6.20 15.59
C SER A 37 0.29 5.68 14.80
N PRO A 38 -0.68 5.00 15.45
CA PRO A 38 -1.92 4.61 14.79
C PRO A 38 -2.69 5.83 14.27
N ALA A 39 -2.67 6.94 15.01
CA ALA A 39 -3.39 8.16 14.67
C ALA A 39 -2.90 8.76 13.34
N THR A 40 -1.60 8.71 13.08
CA THR A 40 -0.99 9.23 11.84
C THR A 40 -1.56 8.54 10.60
N LEU A 41 -1.81 7.23 10.66
CA LEU A 41 -2.37 6.48 9.54
C LEU A 41 -3.91 6.41 9.57
N ALA A 42 -4.53 6.53 10.75
CA ALA A 42 -5.98 6.44 10.90
C ALA A 42 -6.72 7.70 10.44
N GLN A 43 -6.20 8.90 10.74
CA GLN A 43 -6.90 10.17 10.46
C GLN A 43 -7.23 10.37 8.98
N ASN A 44 -6.36 9.91 8.08
CA ASN A 44 -6.52 10.07 6.63
C ASN A 44 -6.46 8.73 5.89
N ARG A 45 -6.81 7.63 6.58
CA ARG A 45 -6.60 6.26 6.09
C ARG A 45 -7.13 6.04 4.68
N GLU A 46 -8.38 6.45 4.43
CA GLU A 46 -9.03 6.23 3.14
C GLU A 46 -8.38 7.03 2.02
N ALA A 47 -8.09 8.31 2.26
CA ALA A 47 -7.41 9.16 1.30
C ALA A 47 -6.00 8.64 0.98
N LEU A 48 -5.25 8.23 2.01
CA LEU A 48 -3.92 7.63 1.85
C LEU A 48 -3.98 6.32 1.07
N LEU A 49 -4.93 5.44 1.42
CA LEU A 49 -5.13 4.18 0.72
C LEU A 49 -5.47 4.41 -0.76
N ALA A 50 -6.36 5.36 -1.07
CA ALA A 50 -6.71 5.69 -2.44
C ALA A 50 -5.50 6.19 -3.24
N LYS A 51 -4.63 7.01 -2.64
CA LYS A 51 -3.39 7.47 -3.28
C LYS A 51 -2.39 6.34 -3.50
N LEU A 52 -2.23 5.43 -2.54
CA LEU A 52 -1.37 4.25 -2.68
C LEU A 52 -1.88 3.29 -3.77
N GLN A 53 -3.21 3.10 -3.85
CA GLN A 53 -3.84 2.31 -4.91
C GLN A 53 -3.64 2.94 -6.28
N ALA A 54 -3.78 4.26 -6.40
CA ALA A 54 -3.49 4.97 -7.64
C ALA A 54 -2.02 4.80 -8.04
N ALA A 55 -1.08 4.97 -7.10
CA ALA A 55 0.35 4.78 -7.36
C ALA A 55 0.68 3.34 -7.80
N ALA A 56 0.12 2.34 -7.12
CA ALA A 56 0.29 0.93 -7.50
C ALA A 56 -0.26 0.65 -8.90
N LYS A 57 -1.44 1.20 -9.23
CA LYS A 57 -2.02 1.09 -10.58
C LYS A 57 -1.13 1.75 -11.64
N SER A 58 -0.58 2.94 -11.36
CA SER A 58 0.37 3.61 -12.27
C SER A 58 1.64 2.80 -12.47
N ALA A 59 2.21 2.21 -11.41
CA ALA A 59 3.38 1.33 -11.54
C ALA A 59 3.08 0.09 -12.38
N GLN A 60 1.93 -0.55 -12.15
CA GLN A 60 1.47 -1.68 -12.96
C GLN A 60 1.31 -1.29 -14.43
N HIS A 61 0.74 -0.12 -14.72
CA HIS A 61 0.60 0.38 -16.08
C HIS A 61 1.97 0.62 -16.75
N VAL A 62 2.96 1.18 -16.05
CA VAL A 62 4.32 1.33 -16.61
C VAL A 62 4.96 -0.02 -16.92
N LEU A 63 4.77 -1.02 -16.05
CA LEU A 63 5.38 -2.34 -16.22
C LEU A 63 4.72 -3.18 -17.32
N TYR A 64 3.41 -3.02 -17.52
CA TYR A 64 2.61 -3.97 -18.27
C TYR A 64 1.73 -3.34 -19.37
N GLY A 65 1.69 -2.01 -19.46
CA GLY A 65 0.76 -1.27 -20.30
C GLY A 65 -0.68 -1.26 -19.75
N ASP A 66 -1.60 -0.70 -20.55
CA ASP A 66 -3.02 -0.92 -20.34
C ASP A 66 -3.37 -2.38 -20.68
N ALA A 67 -4.29 -2.96 -19.89
CA ALA A 67 -4.83 -4.29 -20.12
C ALA A 67 -5.90 -4.25 -21.22
#